data_AF-A0A938CNK3-F1
#
_entry.id   AF-A0A938CNK3-F1
#
_cell.length_a   1.000
_cell.length_b   1.000
_cell.length_c   1.000
_cell.angle_alpha   90.00
_cell.angle_beta   90.00
_cell.angle_gamma   90.00
#
_symmetry.space_group_name_H-M   'P 1'
#
loop_
_entity.id
_entity.type
_entity.pdbx_description
1 polymer ?
#
loop_
_entity_poly.entity_id
_entity_poly.type
_entity_poly.pdbx_seq_one_letter_code
_entity_poly.pdbx_strand_id
1 'polypeptide(L)'
;MRAPVAEVFSSVQGEGPYVGVRQVFVRTYGCDLRCTYCDTPASRLATGPCRIEERPGGEAWAELDNPVDAKLILRQLASLGAALAAHHSVSLTGGEPLLHAGFVGEVAAGARALGLRAYLETNGLRVGELESVIDSVD
;
A
#
# COMPACT_ATOMS: atom_id res chain seq x y z
N MET A 1 -7.07 6.32 -10.44
CA MET A 1 -6.17 5.30 -11.01
C MET A 1 -6.54 3.95 -10.42
N ARG A 2 -6.26 2.84 -11.12
CA ARG A 2 -6.59 1.48 -10.67
C ARG A 2 -5.33 0.61 -10.65
N ALA A 3 -5.22 -0.29 -9.67
CA ALA A 3 -4.12 -1.24 -9.55
C ALA A 3 -4.62 -2.60 -9.03
N PRO A 4 -3.93 -3.71 -9.34
CA PRO A 4 -4.16 -4.96 -8.67
C PRO A 4 -3.57 -4.88 -7.25
N VAL A 5 -4.43 -4.94 -6.24
CA VAL A 5 -4.10 -4.84 -4.81
C VAL A 5 -4.30 -6.20 -4.16
N ALA A 6 -3.31 -6.67 -3.41
CA ALA A 6 -3.37 -7.93 -2.67
C ALA A 6 -4.07 -7.75 -1.34
N GLU A 7 -3.65 -6.76 -0.57
CA GLU A 7 -4.18 -6.54 0.77
C GLU A 7 -4.02 -5.10 1.26
N VAL A 8 -4.94 -4.69 2.15
CA VAL A 8 -4.92 -3.42 2.85
C VAL A 8 -5.20 -3.67 4.32
N PHE A 9 -4.27 -3.34 5.22
CA PHE A 9 -4.37 -3.70 6.63
C PHE A 9 -3.56 -2.80 7.57
N SER A 10 -3.98 -2.71 8.82
CA SER A 10 -3.24 -2.05 9.89
C SER A 10 -2.23 -3.00 10.51
N SER A 11 -0.97 -2.57 10.62
CA SER A 11 0.03 -3.32 11.36
C SER A 11 1.12 -2.40 11.91
N VAL A 12 2.12 -3.01 12.56
CA VAL A 12 3.34 -2.35 13.01
C VAL A 12 4.45 -2.64 12.00
N GLN A 13 5.17 -1.61 11.57
CA GLN A 13 6.32 -1.75 10.68
C GLN A 13 7.41 -2.58 11.37
N GLY A 14 7.85 -3.63 10.68
CA GLY A 14 8.86 -4.58 11.17
C GLY A 14 10.28 -4.25 10.71
N GLU A 15 10.44 -3.33 9.76
CA GLU A 15 11.70 -3.08 9.06
C GLU A 15 12.07 -1.60 8.92
N GLY A 16 13.36 -1.36 8.66
CA GLY A 16 13.89 -0.03 8.38
C GLY A 16 13.84 0.96 9.56
N PRO A 17 13.88 2.27 9.29
CA PRO A 17 13.97 3.31 10.33
C PRO A 17 12.69 3.46 11.16
N TYR A 18 11.56 2.92 10.69
CA TYR A 18 10.26 3.06 11.32
C TYR A 18 9.80 1.78 12.03
N VAL A 19 10.72 0.86 12.37
CA VAL A 19 10.42 -0.34 13.17
C VAL A 19 9.66 0.05 14.45
N GLY A 20 8.56 -0.64 14.73
CA GLY A 20 7.73 -0.39 15.91
C GLY A 20 6.64 0.67 15.72
N VAL A 21 6.61 1.34 14.57
CA VAL A 21 5.61 2.37 14.26
C VAL A 21 4.39 1.74 13.58
N ARG A 22 3.18 2.13 13.99
CA ARG A 22 1.93 1.66 13.38
C ARG A 22 1.70 2.32 12.01
N GLN A 23 1.46 1.53 10.98
CA GLN A 23 1.21 1.98 9.61
C GLN A 23 0.00 1.22 9.01
N VAL A 24 -0.68 1.85 8.04
CA VAL A 24 -1.60 1.11 7.17
C VAL A 24 -0.82 0.64 5.95
N PHE A 25 -0.78 -0.65 5.72
CA PHE A 25 -0.11 -1.23 4.55
C PHE A 25 -1.10 -1.30 3.38
N VAL A 26 -0.66 -0.90 2.20
CA VAL A 26 -1.33 -1.14 0.92
C VAL A 26 -0.36 -1.95 0.06
N ARG A 27 -0.62 -3.24 -0.06
CA ARG A 27 0.23 -4.18 -0.80
C ARG A 27 -0.31 -4.42 -2.20
N THR A 28 0.43 -4.03 -3.23
CA THR A 28 0.06 -4.33 -4.62
C THR A 28 0.48 -5.73 -5.07
N TYR A 29 -0.14 -6.19 -6.16
CA TYR A 29 0.27 -7.34 -6.95
C TYR A 29 1.21 -6.91 -8.09
N GLY A 30 1.96 -7.89 -8.60
CA GLY A 30 2.88 -7.74 -9.72
C GLY A 30 4.27 -7.31 -9.26
N CYS A 31 5.31 -7.95 -9.77
CA CYS A 31 6.70 -7.57 -9.56
C CYS A 31 7.51 -7.92 -10.80
N ASP A 32 8.45 -7.07 -11.21
CA ASP A 32 9.40 -7.33 -12.30
C ASP A 32 10.55 -8.26 -11.87
N LEU A 33 10.75 -8.43 -10.56
CA LEU A 33 11.72 -9.38 -10.02
C LEU A 33 11.11 -10.76 -9.71
N ARG A 34 12.00 -11.75 -9.67
CA ARG A 34 11.73 -13.15 -9.31
C ARG A 34 12.76 -13.65 -8.30
N CYS A 35 13.04 -12.86 -7.27
CA CYS A 35 14.04 -13.18 -6.24
C CYS A 35 13.83 -14.59 -5.65
N THR A 36 14.88 -15.38 -5.50
CA THR A 36 14.76 -16.70 -4.87
C THR A 36 14.48 -16.62 -3.37
N TYR A 37 14.78 -15.48 -2.75
CA TYR A 37 14.69 -15.23 -1.31
C TYR A 37 13.48 -14.38 -0.88
N CYS A 38 12.48 -14.19 -1.76
CA CYS A 38 11.31 -13.39 -1.38
C CYS A 38 10.40 -14.16 -0.43
N ASP A 39 10.10 -13.53 0.69
CA ASP A 39 9.17 -13.99 1.72
C ASP A 39 7.69 -13.82 1.33
N THR A 40 7.40 -12.95 0.35
CA THR A 40 6.04 -12.65 -0.12
C THR A 40 5.84 -13.03 -1.59
N PRO A 41 6.13 -14.27 -2.01
CA PRO A 41 6.10 -14.66 -3.43
C PRO A 41 4.69 -14.58 -4.05
N ALA A 42 3.64 -14.67 -3.24
CA ALA A 42 2.25 -14.55 -3.69
C ALA A 42 1.95 -13.18 -4.32
N SER A 43 2.61 -12.10 -3.88
CA SER A 43 2.41 -10.75 -4.45
C SER A 43 3.02 -10.59 -5.85
N ARG A 44 3.77 -11.59 -6.36
CA ARG A 44 4.30 -11.58 -7.74
C ARG A 44 3.26 -11.89 -8.79
N LEU A 45 2.16 -12.51 -8.38
CA LEU A 45 1.05 -12.79 -9.27
C LEU A 45 0.58 -11.48 -9.89
N ALA A 46 0.16 -11.52 -11.16
CA ALA A 46 -0.30 -10.33 -11.85
C ALA A 46 -1.60 -9.77 -11.24
N THR A 47 -2.39 -10.65 -10.61
CA THR A 47 -3.65 -10.30 -9.93
C THR A 47 -4.08 -11.44 -8.99
N GLY A 48 -5.08 -11.18 -8.17
CA GLY A 48 -5.72 -12.08 -7.22
C GLY A 48 -6.91 -11.36 -6.56
N PRO A 49 -7.52 -11.88 -5.49
CA PRO A 49 -8.48 -11.12 -4.70
C PRO A 49 -7.79 -10.03 -3.88
N CYS A 50 -8.45 -8.89 -3.69
CA CYS A 50 -7.99 -7.86 -2.75
C CYS A 50 -8.65 -8.08 -1.38
N ARG A 51 -7.85 -8.27 -0.34
CA ARG A 51 -8.34 -8.43 1.04
C ARG A 51 -8.17 -7.14 1.83
N ILE A 52 -9.25 -6.58 2.33
CA ILE A 52 -9.23 -5.34 3.12
C ILE A 52 -9.62 -5.65 4.56
N GLU A 53 -8.76 -5.29 5.49
CA GLU A 53 -9.06 -5.35 6.92
C GLU A 53 -10.15 -4.30 7.24
N GLU A 54 -11.29 -4.76 7.78
CA GLU A 54 -12.42 -3.88 8.06
C GLU A 54 -12.17 -2.97 9.26
N ARG A 55 -11.43 -3.49 10.25
CA ARG A 55 -11.13 -2.80 11.51
C ARG A 55 -9.66 -3.03 11.86
N PRO A 56 -8.89 -1.98 12.20
CA PRO A 56 -7.47 -2.12 12.55
C PRO A 56 -7.22 -3.14 13.66
N GLY A 57 -6.42 -4.17 13.38
CA GLY A 57 -6.13 -5.27 14.31
C GLY A 57 -7.32 -6.21 14.54
N GLY A 58 -8.32 -6.17 13.65
CA GLY A 58 -9.49 -7.03 13.68
C GLY A 58 -9.35 -8.20 12.72
N GLU A 59 -9.83 -9.37 13.11
CA GLU A 59 -9.79 -10.57 12.25
C GLU A 59 -10.88 -10.57 11.15
N ALA A 60 -11.54 -9.43 10.92
CA ALA A 60 -12.61 -9.28 9.93
C ALA A 60 -12.07 -8.70 8.63
N TRP A 61 -12.29 -9.43 7.54
CA TRP A 61 -11.78 -9.11 6.21
C TRP A 61 -12.93 -9.04 5.21
N ALA A 62 -12.94 -7.96 4.43
CA ALA A 62 -13.71 -7.86 3.20
C ALA A 62 -12.85 -8.30 2.02
N GLU A 63 -13.49 -8.86 0.99
CA GLU A 63 -12.84 -9.21 -0.27
C GLU A 63 -13.40 -8.36 -1.40
N LEU A 64 -12.52 -7.87 -2.27
CA LEU A 64 -12.86 -7.07 -3.44
C LEU A 64 -12.21 -7.64 -4.70
N ASP A 65 -12.92 -7.49 -5.81
CA ASP A 65 -12.39 -7.79 -7.12
C ASP A 65 -11.31 -6.78 -7.53
N ASN A 66 -10.28 -7.28 -8.19
CA ASN A 66 -9.26 -6.46 -8.83
C ASN A 66 -9.61 -6.11 -10.29
N PRO A 67 -9.14 -4.97 -10.81
CA PRO A 67 -8.28 -3.99 -10.14
C PRO A 67 -9.07 -3.01 -9.26
N VAL A 68 -8.47 -2.63 -8.12
CA VAL A 68 -9.05 -1.70 -7.15
C VAL A 68 -8.73 -0.26 -7.51
N ASP A 69 -9.73 0.63 -7.38
CA ASP A 69 -9.57 2.07 -7.59
C ASP A 69 -8.92 2.74 -6.36
N ALA A 70 -7.96 3.63 -6.59
CA ALA A 70 -7.31 4.40 -5.52
C ALA A 70 -8.32 5.12 -4.62
N LYS A 71 -9.44 5.61 -5.18
CA LYS A 71 -10.51 6.25 -4.40
C LYS A 71 -11.16 5.30 -3.41
N LEU A 72 -11.21 3.99 -3.70
CA LEU A 72 -11.72 3.01 -2.77
C LEU A 72 -10.77 2.84 -1.58
N ILE A 73 -9.45 2.80 -1.84
CA ILE A 73 -8.43 2.78 -0.78
C ILE A 73 -8.55 4.01 0.11
N LEU A 74 -8.66 5.21 -0.49
CA LEU A 74 -8.81 6.46 0.24
C LEU A 74 -10.10 6.50 1.07
N ARG A 75 -11.21 5.98 0.56
CA ARG A 75 -12.45 5.82 1.33
C ARG A 75 -12.26 4.88 2.52
N GLN A 76 -11.50 3.80 2.35
CA GLN A 76 -11.21 2.89 3.44
C GLN A 76 -10.30 3.54 4.50
N LEU A 77 -9.28 4.30 4.09
CA LEU A 77 -8.46 5.05 5.04
C LEU A 77 -9.30 6.07 5.81
N ALA A 78 -10.19 6.79 5.13
CA ALA A 78 -11.10 7.75 5.77
C ALA A 78 -12.11 7.06 6.69
N SER A 79 -12.56 5.84 6.37
CA SER A 79 -13.53 5.10 7.19
C SER A 79 -12.96 4.67 8.54
N LEU A 80 -11.64 4.61 8.69
CA LEU A 80 -10.97 4.37 9.98
C LEU A 80 -11.26 5.48 11.00
N GLY A 81 -11.67 6.67 10.56
CA GLY A 81 -12.08 7.77 11.43
C GLY A 81 -11.04 8.10 12.50
N ALA A 82 -11.43 8.10 13.77
CA ALA A 82 -10.53 8.39 14.89
C ALA A 82 -9.36 7.38 15.00
N ALA A 83 -9.52 6.14 14.54
CA ALA A 83 -8.45 5.14 14.57
C ALA A 83 -7.33 5.48 13.57
N LEU A 84 -7.60 6.31 12.55
CA LEU A 84 -6.58 6.75 11.59
C LEU A 84 -5.47 7.54 12.29
N ALA A 85 -5.80 8.32 13.31
CA ALA A 85 -4.83 9.12 14.08
C ALA A 85 -3.81 8.26 14.86
N ALA A 86 -4.07 6.97 15.05
CA ALA A 86 -3.13 6.03 15.64
C ALA A 86 -2.07 5.53 14.65
N HIS A 87 -2.23 5.82 13.35
CA HIS A 87 -1.30 5.42 12.30
C HIS A 87 -0.38 6.58 11.97
N HIS A 88 0.91 6.30 11.84
CA HIS A 88 1.91 7.29 11.46
C HIS A 88 1.87 7.61 9.96
N SER A 89 1.66 6.58 9.14
CA SER A 89 1.72 6.67 7.69
C SER A 89 0.98 5.52 7.02
N VAL A 90 0.77 5.66 5.72
CA VAL A 90 0.45 4.56 4.82
C VAL A 90 1.76 4.03 4.26
N SER A 91 2.01 2.72 4.35
CA SER A 91 3.11 2.04 3.65
C SER A 91 2.61 1.48 2.33
N LEU A 92 3.11 2.03 1.22
CA LEU A 92 2.84 1.61 -0.15
C LEU A 92 3.92 0.60 -0.53
N THR A 93 3.53 -0.66 -0.67
CA THR A 93 4.44 -1.79 -0.85
C THR A 93 3.86 -2.80 -1.83
N GLY A 94 4.50 -3.95 -2.00
CA GLY A 94 3.86 -5.15 -2.49
C GLY A 94 4.06 -5.43 -3.97
N GLY A 95 4.49 -6.66 -4.23
CA GLY A 95 5.26 -6.90 -5.44
C GLY A 95 6.25 -5.75 -5.64
N GLU A 96 6.24 -5.11 -6.80
CA GLU A 96 6.85 -3.79 -7.00
C GLU A 96 5.74 -2.73 -7.17
N PRO A 97 5.50 -1.84 -6.19
CA PRO A 97 4.40 -0.87 -6.25
C PRO A 97 4.56 0.15 -7.38
N LEU A 98 5.78 0.48 -7.80
CA LEU A 98 6.00 1.42 -8.89
C LEU A 98 5.63 0.86 -10.28
N LEU A 99 5.27 -0.43 -10.40
CA LEU A 99 4.54 -0.92 -11.58
C LEU A 99 3.22 -0.18 -11.78
N HIS A 100 2.66 0.37 -10.69
CA HIS A 100 1.38 1.08 -10.65
C HIS A 100 1.55 2.51 -10.15
N ALA A 101 2.60 3.21 -10.59
CA ALA A 101 2.99 4.53 -10.09
C ALA A 101 1.85 5.56 -10.03
N GLY A 102 0.99 5.63 -11.05
CA GLY A 102 -0.16 6.54 -11.01
C GLY A 102 -1.16 6.23 -9.88
N PHE A 103 -1.35 4.96 -9.53
CA PHE A 103 -2.13 4.56 -8.36
C PHE A 103 -1.39 4.90 -7.05
N VAL A 104 -0.09 4.63 -6.97
CA VAL A 104 0.75 4.98 -5.82
C VAL A 104 0.68 6.48 -5.53
N GLY A 105 0.90 7.33 -6.54
CA GLY A 105 0.84 8.78 -6.40
C GLY A 105 -0.54 9.28 -5.96
N GLU A 106 -1.63 8.73 -6.51
CA GLU A 106 -2.99 9.12 -6.11
C GLU A 106 -3.32 8.71 -4.66
N VAL A 107 -2.93 7.51 -4.23
CA VAL A 107 -3.10 7.07 -2.83
C VAL A 107 -2.22 7.91 -1.89
N ALA A 108 -0.97 8.17 -2.26
CA ALA A 108 -0.03 8.96 -1.47
C ALA A 108 -0.54 10.40 -1.24
N ALA A 109 -0.91 11.09 -2.32
CA ALA A 109 -1.45 12.45 -2.24
C ALA A 109 -2.78 12.50 -1.45
N GLY A 110 -3.65 11.50 -1.65
CA GLY A 110 -4.90 11.41 -0.89
C GLY A 110 -4.69 11.10 0.59
N ALA A 111 -3.75 10.23 0.94
CA ALA A 111 -3.38 9.94 2.33
C ALA A 111 -2.83 11.19 3.02
N ARG A 112 -2.02 11.99 2.32
CA ARG A 112 -1.55 13.30 2.80
C ARG A 112 -2.69 14.27 3.07
N ALA A 113 -3.70 14.31 2.21
CA ALA A 113 -4.91 15.10 2.46
C ALA A 113 -5.72 14.61 3.67
N LEU A 114 -5.57 13.34 4.07
CA LEU A 114 -6.12 12.76 5.29
C LEU A 114 -5.21 12.94 6.53
N GLY A 115 -4.07 13.63 6.39
CA GLY A 115 -3.14 13.90 7.48
C GLY A 115 -2.10 12.79 7.74
N LEU A 116 -1.97 11.82 6.84
CA LEU A 116 -0.97 10.75 6.92
C LEU A 116 0.22 11.03 6.01
N ARG A 117 1.38 10.51 6.38
CA ARG A 117 2.53 10.39 5.47
C ARG A 117 2.37 9.18 4.55
N ALA A 118 3.05 9.18 3.42
CA ALA A 118 3.08 8.07 2.47
C ALA A 118 4.52 7.52 2.35
N TYR A 119 4.76 6.36 2.94
CA TYR A 119 6.05 5.68 2.92
C TYR A 119 6.08 4.66 1.76
N LEU A 120 7.10 4.69 0.92
CA LEU A 120 7.21 3.82 -0.26
C LEU A 120 8.28 2.74 -0.05
N GLU A 121 7.91 1.48 -0.25
CA GLU A 121 8.82 0.34 -0.27
C GLU A 121 8.93 -0.21 -1.71
N THR A 122 10.09 -0.01 -2.34
CA THR A 122 10.36 -0.38 -3.75
C THR A 122 11.68 -1.14 -3.88
N ASN A 123 11.80 -1.96 -4.91
CA ASN A 123 13.05 -2.63 -5.29
C ASN A 123 14.06 -1.70 -5.98
N GLY A 124 13.66 -0.46 -6.32
CA GLY A 124 14.54 0.58 -6.83
C GLY A 124 14.88 0.50 -8.33
N LEU A 125 14.23 -0.37 -9.11
CA LEU A 125 14.50 -0.49 -10.56
C LEU A 125 13.77 0.54 -11.42
N ARG A 126 12.72 1.17 -10.89
CA ARG A 126 11.78 2.02 -11.63
C ARG A 126 12.00 3.50 -11.37
N VAL A 127 13.13 4.01 -11.83
CA VAL A 127 13.55 5.40 -11.57
C VAL A 127 12.59 6.42 -12.18
N GLY A 128 12.14 6.24 -13.44
CA GLY A 128 11.23 7.18 -14.08
C GLY A 128 9.85 7.22 -13.42
N GLU A 129 9.35 6.07 -12.97
CA GLU A 129 8.12 5.99 -12.20
C GLU A 129 8.27 6.59 -10.81
N LEU A 130 9.42 6.39 -10.15
CA LEU A 130 9.72 7.03 -8.88
C LEU A 130 9.74 8.56 -9.03
N GLU A 131 10.40 9.09 -10.05
CA GLU A 131 10.40 10.53 -10.35
C GLU A 131 8.98 11.09 -10.49
N SER A 132 8.05 10.32 -11.07
CA SER A 132 6.66 10.75 -11.24
C SER A 132 5.85 10.85 -9.93
N VAL A 133 6.31 10.21 -8.85
CA VAL A 133 5.60 10.17 -7.56
C VAL A 133 6.42 10.71 -6.39
N ILE A 134 7.68 11.10 -6.60
CA ILE A 134 8.64 11.43 -5.54
C ILE A 134 8.12 12.53 -4.61
N ASP A 135 7.44 13.55 -5.16
CA ASP A 135 6.88 14.65 -4.38
C ASP A 135 5.64 14.25 -3.55
N SER A 136 5.05 13.09 -3.84
CA SER A 136 3.86 12.57 -3.14
C SER A 136 4.21 11.63 -1.99
N VAL A 137 5.43 11.10 -1.94
CA VAL A 137 5.90 10.18 -0.91
C VAL A 137 6.85 10.88 0.08
N ASP A 138 7.05 10.30 1.26
CA ASP A 138 7.82 10.85 2.38
C ASP A 138 9.00 9.95 2.81
#